data_AF-A0A1D4GZK9-F1
#
_entry.id   AF-A0A1D4GZK9-F1
#
_cell.length_a   1.000
_cell.length_b   1.000
_cell.length_c   1.000
_cell.angle_alpha   90.00
_cell.angle_beta   90.00
_cell.angle_gamma   90.00
#
_symmetry.space_group_name_H-M   'P 1'
#
loop_
_entity.id
_entity.type
_entity.pdbx_description
1 polymer ?
#
loop_
_entity_poly.entity_id
_entity_poly.type
_entity_poly.pdbx_seq_one_letter_code
_entity_poly.pdbx_strand_id
1 'polypeptide(L)'
;MINDQSKLTDESIENVTTGIIKQNKQWVCQQCHTSRPEHFYSYYAPMLNKKVVYCRNCISLGRMDNINQIVITKSKRNISQGIYQLSFQLSEQQLFASTAILNALKHFDSKVLYAVTGAGKTEMIFEAISYARQQGYNVAIVSPRVDVVIEVGLRIQDAFKQEQIDILYQGQPQRYNGHFVIATVHQLYRFKCHFDFVIVDEVDAFPLTMDPTLMDAIKHASKQRYCHIFMTATPPKALLQKMKPEHIITLPARFHRNPLPVPQFKYFKLKPHTMQCRISNLFKQQIDKRHYTLVFFDNIELMKSCYSIYKTQFEHLAYVYSEDTLRFEKVNDLRRGKYQIMFTTTILERGFTMAHLDAIVLQSQNFETSALVQIAGRVGRKCEAPNGRVIFFHEGITLKMIKARRDIMHMNRLAMQKGWVDA
;
A
#
# COMPACT_ATOMS: atom_id res chain seq x y z
N MET A 1 -3.45 -22.32 -8.19
CA MET A 1 -2.70 -23.44 -7.57
C MET A 1 -3.50 -23.97 -6.41
N ILE A 2 -3.68 -25.29 -6.37
CA ILE A 2 -4.49 -25.98 -5.39
C ILE A 2 -3.71 -27.20 -4.90
N ASN A 3 -3.62 -27.34 -3.57
CA ASN A 3 -2.88 -28.44 -2.92
C ASN A 3 -3.77 -29.65 -2.61
N ASP A 4 -5.07 -29.55 -2.89
CA ASP A 4 -6.07 -30.59 -2.60
C ASP A 4 -7.09 -30.63 -3.74
N GLN A 5 -7.10 -31.72 -4.50
CA GLN A 5 -7.97 -31.89 -5.67
C GLN A 5 -9.46 -31.87 -5.33
N SER A 6 -9.84 -32.18 -4.09
CA SER A 6 -11.23 -32.13 -3.65
C SER A 6 -11.84 -30.71 -3.65
N LYS A 7 -10.99 -29.68 -3.76
CA LYS A 7 -11.40 -28.27 -3.81
C LYS A 7 -11.69 -27.76 -5.22
N LEU A 8 -11.46 -28.58 -6.25
CA LEU A 8 -11.82 -28.25 -7.63
C LEU A 8 -13.32 -28.42 -7.80
N THR A 9 -14.00 -27.40 -8.33
CA THR A 9 -15.42 -27.46 -8.66
C THR A 9 -15.62 -27.68 -10.14
N ASP A 10 -15.09 -26.77 -10.96
CA ASP A 10 -15.32 -26.67 -12.40
C ASP A 10 -14.04 -26.31 -13.18
N GLU A 11 -12.91 -26.19 -12.49
CA GLU A 11 -11.64 -25.79 -13.09
C GLU A 11 -10.97 -26.95 -13.84
N SER A 12 -10.50 -26.65 -15.06
CA SER A 12 -9.71 -27.60 -15.84
C SER A 12 -8.26 -27.60 -15.37
N ILE A 13 -7.71 -28.79 -15.14
CA ILE A 13 -6.30 -28.98 -14.77
C ILE A 13 -5.40 -28.68 -15.97
N GLU A 14 -4.45 -27.76 -15.81
CA GLU A 14 -3.42 -27.47 -16.80
C GLU A 14 -2.18 -28.32 -16.60
N ASN A 15 -1.73 -28.45 -15.34
CA ASN A 15 -0.54 -29.21 -15.01
C ASN A 15 -0.61 -29.76 -13.57
N VAL A 16 -0.02 -30.93 -13.35
CA VAL A 16 0.19 -31.53 -12.03
C VAL A 16 1.68 -31.65 -11.80
N THR A 17 2.19 -31.03 -10.74
CA THR A 17 3.61 -31.01 -10.41
C THR A 17 3.81 -31.11 -8.89
N THR A 18 5.05 -31.19 -8.41
CA THR A 18 5.35 -31.08 -6.99
C THR A 18 5.56 -29.61 -6.60
N GLY A 19 5.34 -29.29 -5.33
CA GLY A 19 5.54 -27.93 -4.83
C GLY A 19 6.96 -27.39 -5.00
N ILE A 20 7.94 -28.30 -5.01
CA ILE A 20 9.35 -28.01 -5.28
C ILE A 20 9.87 -28.94 -6.37
N ILE A 21 10.60 -28.34 -7.32
CA ILE A 21 11.25 -29.06 -8.41
C ILE A 21 12.73 -28.69 -8.49
N LYS A 22 13.54 -29.53 -9.16
CA LYS A 22 14.92 -29.20 -9.53
C LYS A 22 14.95 -28.65 -10.95
N GLN A 23 15.48 -27.45 -11.11
CA GLN A 23 15.82 -26.87 -12.42
C GLN A 23 17.30 -26.50 -12.41
N ASN A 24 18.07 -26.94 -13.41
CA ASN A 24 19.51 -26.63 -13.53
C ASN A 24 20.32 -26.90 -12.24
N LYS A 25 20.06 -28.05 -11.59
CA LYS A 25 20.66 -28.46 -10.29
C LYS A 25 20.30 -27.59 -9.07
N GLN A 26 19.43 -26.61 -9.22
CA GLN A 26 18.92 -25.77 -8.12
C GLN A 26 17.47 -26.12 -7.77
N TRP A 27 17.09 -25.98 -6.50
CA TRP A 27 15.71 -26.13 -6.07
C TRP A 27 14.91 -24.88 -6.42
N VAL A 28 13.71 -25.07 -6.96
CA VAL A 28 12.79 -23.99 -7.31
C VAL A 28 11.42 -24.29 -6.70
N CYS A 29 10.87 -23.33 -5.96
CA CYS A 29 9.52 -23.42 -5.43
C CYS A 29 8.49 -23.02 -6.50
N GLN A 30 7.52 -23.88 -6.79
CA GLN A 30 6.46 -23.57 -7.77
C GLN A 30 5.45 -22.53 -7.29
N GLN A 31 5.35 -22.29 -5.97
CA GLN A 31 4.45 -21.28 -5.42
C GLN A 31 5.05 -19.87 -5.46
N CYS A 32 6.23 -19.66 -4.87
CA CYS A 32 6.86 -18.34 -4.81
C CYS A 32 7.98 -18.10 -5.83
N HIS A 33 8.30 -19.09 -6.68
CA HIS A 33 9.34 -19.03 -7.71
C HIS A 33 10.76 -18.71 -7.21
N THR A 34 10.99 -18.76 -5.90
CA THR A 34 12.34 -18.56 -5.36
C THR A 34 13.24 -19.74 -5.72
N SER A 35 14.48 -19.43 -6.07
CA SER A 35 15.58 -20.39 -6.28
C SER A 35 16.71 -20.20 -5.26
N ARG A 36 16.53 -19.31 -4.28
CA ARG A 36 17.55 -18.97 -3.28
C ARG A 36 17.77 -20.14 -2.31
N PRO A 37 19.00 -20.67 -2.18
CA PRO A 37 19.28 -21.83 -1.33
C PRO A 37 18.84 -21.65 0.13
N GLU A 38 18.99 -20.44 0.68
CA GLU A 38 18.59 -20.08 2.03
C GLU A 38 17.08 -20.19 2.28
N HIS A 39 16.25 -20.19 1.25
CA HIS A 39 14.80 -20.36 1.40
C HIS A 39 14.38 -21.83 1.50
N PHE A 40 15.29 -22.77 1.30
CA PHE A 40 14.99 -24.20 1.35
C PHE A 40 15.54 -24.84 2.63
N TYR A 41 14.76 -25.75 3.18
CA TYR A 41 15.21 -26.64 4.24
C TYR A 41 15.00 -28.08 3.81
N SER A 42 15.96 -28.95 4.12
CA SER A 42 15.90 -30.36 3.77
C SER A 42 16.09 -31.25 4.98
N TYR A 43 15.23 -32.26 5.13
CA TYR A 43 15.36 -33.30 6.14
C TYR A 43 15.07 -34.67 5.52
N TYR A 44 15.54 -35.72 6.17
CA TYR A 44 15.21 -37.09 5.77
C TYR A 44 13.97 -37.56 6.53
N ALA A 45 12.95 -38.05 5.82
CA ALA A 45 11.73 -38.55 6.42
C ALA A 45 11.78 -40.09 6.47
N PRO A 46 12.00 -40.71 7.65
CA PRO A 46 12.15 -42.17 7.77
C PRO A 46 10.92 -42.92 7.27
N MET A 47 9.72 -42.41 7.57
CA MET A 47 8.43 -43.00 7.16
C MET A 47 8.25 -43.05 5.64
N LEU A 48 8.88 -42.14 4.89
CA LEU A 48 8.79 -42.08 3.42
C LEU A 48 10.04 -42.64 2.73
N ASN A 49 11.07 -43.01 3.50
CA ASN A 49 12.41 -43.37 3.03
C ASN A 49 12.96 -42.39 1.97
N LYS A 50 12.70 -41.09 2.13
CA LYS A 50 13.02 -40.04 1.15
C LYS A 50 13.51 -38.76 1.81
N LYS A 51 14.40 -38.05 1.10
CA LYS A 51 14.79 -36.68 1.44
C LYS A 51 13.69 -35.71 1.02
N VAL A 52 13.11 -35.04 2.01
CA VAL A 52 12.09 -34.01 1.82
C VAL A 52 12.74 -32.65 1.86
N VAL A 53 12.45 -31.84 0.85
CA VAL A 53 12.85 -30.44 0.76
C VAL A 53 11.58 -29.61 0.73
N TYR A 54 11.50 -28.57 1.54
CA TYR A 54 10.36 -27.65 1.54
C TYR A 54 10.81 -26.19 1.55
N CYS A 55 9.90 -25.29 1.14
CA CYS A 55 10.17 -23.87 1.01
C CYS A 55 9.75 -23.13 2.28
N ARG A 56 10.69 -22.41 2.90
CA ARG A 56 10.47 -21.56 4.08
C ARG A 56 9.89 -20.20 3.71
N ASN A 57 10.16 -19.69 2.50
CA ASN A 57 9.74 -18.36 2.09
C ASN A 57 8.21 -18.19 2.02
N CYS A 58 7.49 -19.23 1.58
CA CYS A 58 6.03 -19.19 1.42
C CYS A 58 5.29 -20.11 2.38
N ILE A 59 5.94 -20.56 3.47
CA ILE A 59 5.37 -21.56 4.38
C ILE A 59 4.05 -21.09 5.03
N SER A 60 3.90 -19.78 5.26
CA SER A 60 2.70 -19.17 5.83
C SER A 60 1.46 -19.27 4.93
N LEU A 61 1.64 -19.49 3.62
CA LEU A 61 0.55 -19.69 2.66
C LEU A 61 0.19 -21.16 2.46
N GLY A 62 0.93 -22.06 3.10
CA GLY A 62 0.86 -23.50 2.86
C GLY A 62 2.24 -24.04 2.50
N ARG A 63 2.62 -25.14 3.15
CA ARG A 63 3.89 -25.81 2.93
C ARG A 63 3.95 -26.39 1.52
N MET A 64 4.99 -26.02 0.78
CA MET A 64 5.32 -26.58 -0.53
C MET A 64 6.57 -27.45 -0.40
N ASP A 65 6.50 -28.70 -0.84
CA ASP A 65 7.61 -29.63 -0.80
C ASP A 65 7.76 -30.44 -2.09
N ASN A 66 8.83 -31.23 -2.17
CA ASN A 66 9.16 -32.07 -3.32
C ASN A 66 8.41 -33.43 -3.34
N ILE A 67 7.44 -33.64 -2.46
CA ILE A 67 6.71 -34.91 -2.33
C ILE A 67 5.25 -34.70 -2.71
N ASN A 68 4.59 -33.72 -2.10
CA ASN A 68 3.18 -33.44 -2.26
C ASN A 68 2.91 -32.85 -3.64
N GLN A 69 1.94 -33.45 -4.34
CA GLN A 69 1.47 -32.97 -5.62
C GLN A 69 0.62 -31.72 -5.45
N ILE A 70 0.76 -30.82 -6.42
CA ILE A 70 -0.01 -29.59 -6.56
C ILE A 70 -0.59 -29.53 -7.95
N VAL A 71 -1.78 -28.95 -8.02
CA VAL A 71 -2.52 -28.78 -9.25
C VAL A 71 -2.48 -27.31 -9.66
N ILE A 72 -2.05 -27.07 -10.90
CA ILE A 72 -2.15 -25.78 -11.57
C ILE A 72 -3.37 -25.85 -12.48
N THR A 73 -4.33 -24.97 -12.22
CA THR A 73 -5.58 -24.86 -12.97
C THR A 73 -5.39 -23.88 -14.12
N LYS A 74 -6.00 -24.20 -15.27
CA LYS A 74 -6.01 -23.29 -16.42
C LYS A 74 -6.82 -22.05 -16.10
N SER A 75 -6.26 -20.88 -16.41
CA SER A 75 -6.99 -19.63 -16.26
C SER A 75 -8.14 -19.54 -17.27
N LYS A 76 -9.36 -19.34 -16.76
CA LYS A 76 -10.55 -19.01 -17.57
C LYS A 76 -10.82 -17.50 -17.49
N ARG A 77 -11.36 -16.95 -18.57
CA ARG A 77 -11.93 -15.61 -18.61
C ARG A 77 -13.44 -15.72 -18.44
N ASN A 78 -14.05 -14.76 -17.77
CA ASN A 78 -15.50 -14.71 -17.59
C ASN A 78 -16.00 -13.28 -17.75
N ILE A 79 -16.89 -13.08 -18.73
CA ILE A 79 -17.52 -11.81 -19.05
C ILE A 79 -18.57 -11.51 -17.98
N SER A 80 -18.54 -10.28 -17.47
CA SER A 80 -19.60 -9.74 -16.63
C SER A 80 -19.93 -8.32 -17.05
N GLN A 81 -21.03 -7.76 -16.53
CA GLN A 81 -21.50 -6.45 -16.98
C GLN A 81 -20.53 -5.32 -16.59
N GLY A 82 -19.72 -5.50 -15.55
CA GLY A 82 -18.73 -4.51 -15.11
C GLY A 82 -19.36 -3.21 -14.60
N ILE A 83 -20.66 -3.20 -14.30
CA ILE A 83 -21.39 -1.99 -13.92
C ILE A 83 -20.87 -1.51 -12.57
N TYR A 84 -20.50 -0.23 -12.53
CA TYR A 84 -20.17 0.46 -11.30
C TYR A 84 -20.99 1.73 -11.13
N GLN A 85 -21.15 2.14 -9.87
CA GLN A 85 -21.80 3.39 -9.50
C GLN A 85 -20.81 4.30 -8.78
N LEU A 86 -20.74 5.56 -9.20
CA LEU A 86 -20.06 6.62 -8.48
C LEU A 86 -21.10 7.59 -7.93
N SER A 87 -21.00 7.91 -6.65
CA SER A 87 -21.86 8.91 -5.99
C SER A 87 -21.43 10.35 -6.30
N PHE A 88 -20.33 10.54 -7.02
CA PHE A 88 -19.76 11.84 -7.37
C PHE A 88 -19.12 11.82 -8.75
N GLN A 89 -18.91 13.01 -9.34
CA GLN A 89 -18.19 13.15 -10.60
C GLN A 89 -16.68 13.24 -10.36
N LEU A 90 -15.90 12.55 -11.18
CA LEU A 90 -14.45 12.64 -11.15
C LEU A 90 -14.00 14.07 -11.49
N SER A 91 -13.00 14.57 -10.76
CA SER A 91 -12.36 15.84 -11.11
C SER A 91 -11.65 15.74 -12.47
N GLU A 92 -11.34 16.87 -13.09
CA GLU A 92 -10.63 16.92 -14.38
C GLU A 92 -9.33 16.10 -14.35
N GLN A 93 -8.53 16.24 -13.28
CA GLN A 93 -7.30 15.48 -13.09
C GLN A 93 -7.57 13.97 -12.93
N GLN A 94 -8.64 13.59 -12.22
CA GLN A 94 -9.04 12.18 -12.06
C GLN A 94 -9.53 11.58 -13.39
N LEU A 95 -10.29 12.33 -14.18
CA LEU A 95 -10.78 11.92 -15.49
C LEU A 95 -9.63 11.73 -16.49
N PHE A 96 -8.66 12.66 -16.49
CA PHE A 96 -7.41 12.53 -17.26
C PHE A 96 -6.69 11.22 -16.94
N ALA A 97 -6.55 10.90 -15.65
CA ALA A 97 -5.91 9.67 -15.20
C ALA A 97 -6.71 8.42 -15.58
N SER A 98 -8.02 8.45 -15.35
CA SER A 98 -8.93 7.34 -15.68
C SER A 98 -8.88 7.00 -17.17
N THR A 99 -8.94 8.02 -18.03
CA THR A 99 -8.82 7.85 -19.49
C THR A 99 -7.46 7.29 -19.89
N ALA A 100 -6.37 7.80 -19.30
CA ALA A 100 -5.03 7.30 -19.58
C ALA A 100 -4.82 5.84 -19.14
N ILE A 101 -5.41 5.42 -18.02
CA ILE A 101 -5.38 4.04 -17.52
C ILE A 101 -6.20 3.13 -18.43
N LEU A 102 -7.40 3.54 -18.83
CA LEU A 102 -8.23 2.80 -19.77
C LEU A 102 -7.51 2.57 -21.10
N ASN A 103 -6.89 3.62 -21.65
CA ASN A 103 -6.12 3.51 -22.88
C ASN A 103 -4.92 2.57 -22.73
N ALA A 104 -4.22 2.62 -21.58
CA ALA A 104 -3.13 1.70 -21.29
C ALA A 104 -3.61 0.24 -21.28
N LEU A 105 -4.75 -0.04 -20.67
CA LEU A 105 -5.35 -1.38 -20.66
C LEU A 105 -5.71 -1.86 -22.06
N LYS A 106 -6.32 -1.01 -22.90
CA LYS A 106 -6.67 -1.34 -24.29
C LYS A 106 -5.45 -1.78 -25.11
N HIS A 107 -4.30 -1.15 -24.87
CA HIS A 107 -3.04 -1.45 -25.56
C HIS A 107 -2.16 -2.47 -24.82
N PHE A 108 -2.54 -2.88 -23.61
CA PHE A 108 -1.73 -3.69 -22.71
C PHE A 108 -0.38 -3.05 -22.34
N ASP A 109 -0.38 -1.73 -22.23
CA ASP A 109 0.78 -0.96 -21.78
C ASP A 109 0.78 -0.84 -20.26
N SER A 110 1.91 -1.14 -19.63
CA SER A 110 2.07 -0.90 -18.21
C SER A 110 2.43 0.56 -17.93
N LYS A 111 1.84 1.16 -16.89
CA LYS A 111 2.04 2.57 -16.52
C LYS A 111 2.24 2.76 -15.02
N VAL A 112 2.84 3.91 -14.65
CA VAL A 112 2.96 4.38 -13.27
C VAL A 112 2.01 5.55 -13.07
N LEU A 113 1.09 5.43 -12.12
CA LEU A 113 0.26 6.52 -11.64
C LEU A 113 0.97 7.20 -10.46
N TYR A 114 1.67 8.30 -10.75
CA TYR A 114 2.32 9.13 -9.74
C TYR A 114 1.35 10.19 -9.24
N ALA A 115 0.64 9.88 -8.16
CA ALA A 115 -0.41 10.74 -7.62
C ALA A 115 -0.14 11.12 -6.17
N VAL A 116 -0.32 12.40 -5.85
CA VAL A 116 -0.16 12.90 -4.48
C VAL A 116 -1.17 12.25 -3.53
N THR A 117 -0.84 12.26 -2.26
CA THR A 117 -1.71 11.76 -1.21
C THR A 117 -3.03 12.55 -1.16
N GLY A 118 -4.16 11.83 -1.24
CA GLY A 118 -5.47 12.46 -1.32
C GLY A 118 -5.87 12.90 -2.74
N ALA A 119 -5.27 12.35 -3.79
CA ALA A 119 -5.73 12.55 -5.17
C ALA A 119 -6.97 11.71 -5.55
N GLY A 120 -7.38 10.73 -4.72
CA GLY A 120 -8.49 9.81 -5.03
C GLY A 120 -8.14 8.78 -6.10
N LYS A 121 -7.01 8.06 -5.91
CA LYS A 121 -6.44 7.13 -6.91
C LYS A 121 -7.37 5.94 -7.21
N THR A 122 -8.10 5.47 -6.21
CA THR A 122 -8.92 4.26 -6.30
C THR A 122 -10.07 4.44 -7.29
N GLU A 123 -10.69 5.61 -7.33
CA GLU A 123 -11.84 5.85 -8.20
C GLU A 123 -11.41 6.07 -9.67
N MET A 124 -10.14 6.39 -9.91
CA MET A 124 -9.58 6.54 -11.26
C MET A 124 -9.45 5.19 -12.00
N ILE A 125 -9.41 4.05 -11.30
CA ILE A 125 -9.27 2.74 -11.95
C ILE A 125 -10.63 2.10 -12.30
N PHE A 126 -11.75 2.66 -11.85
CA PHE A 126 -13.07 2.02 -11.98
C PHE A 126 -13.49 1.82 -13.44
N GLU A 127 -13.30 2.83 -14.29
CA GLU A 127 -13.63 2.72 -15.71
C GLU A 127 -12.81 1.63 -16.41
N ALA A 128 -11.52 1.54 -16.10
CA ALA A 128 -10.65 0.49 -16.65
C ALA A 128 -11.04 -0.91 -16.14
N ILE A 129 -11.46 -1.03 -14.87
CA ILE A 129 -11.98 -2.29 -14.32
C ILE A 129 -13.27 -2.68 -15.03
N SER A 130 -14.23 -1.76 -15.17
CA SER A 130 -15.49 -1.96 -15.89
C SER A 130 -15.24 -2.52 -17.29
N TYR A 131 -14.38 -1.84 -18.06
CA TYR A 131 -13.97 -2.30 -19.38
C TYR A 131 -13.32 -3.70 -19.32
N ALA A 132 -12.39 -3.94 -18.40
CA ALA A 132 -11.75 -5.24 -18.25
C ALA A 132 -12.78 -6.36 -18.02
N ARG A 133 -13.72 -6.15 -17.11
CA ARG A 133 -14.78 -7.12 -16.77
C ARG A 133 -15.71 -7.40 -17.97
N GLN A 134 -16.07 -6.38 -18.73
CA GLN A 134 -16.86 -6.51 -19.97
C GLN A 134 -16.13 -7.29 -21.07
N GLN A 135 -14.79 -7.19 -21.14
CA GLN A 135 -13.97 -8.00 -22.05
C GLN A 135 -13.69 -9.41 -21.50
N GLY A 136 -14.18 -9.74 -20.30
CA GLY A 136 -13.93 -11.00 -19.60
C GLY A 136 -12.53 -11.13 -19.00
N TYR A 137 -11.76 -10.05 -18.96
CA TYR A 137 -10.39 -10.03 -18.43
C TYR A 137 -10.36 -10.26 -16.93
N ASN A 138 -9.39 -11.05 -16.46
CA ASN A 138 -9.18 -11.27 -15.04
C ASN A 138 -8.43 -10.09 -14.43
N VAL A 139 -8.98 -9.52 -13.36
CA VAL A 139 -8.49 -8.30 -12.71
C VAL A 139 -7.98 -8.59 -11.30
N ALA A 140 -6.82 -8.04 -10.96
CA ALA A 140 -6.31 -8.02 -9.59
C ALA A 140 -6.01 -6.60 -9.13
N ILE A 141 -6.48 -6.24 -7.93
CA ILE A 141 -6.02 -5.05 -7.19
C ILE A 141 -5.22 -5.53 -5.99
N VAL A 142 -3.96 -5.14 -5.90
CA VAL A 142 -3.07 -5.61 -4.84
C VAL A 142 -2.37 -4.50 -4.09
N SER A 143 -2.14 -4.74 -2.81
CA SER A 143 -1.36 -3.85 -1.95
C SER A 143 -0.46 -4.67 -1.02
N PRO A 144 0.74 -4.19 -0.65
CA PRO A 144 1.58 -4.87 0.33
C PRO A 144 0.94 -4.90 1.74
N ARG A 145 0.03 -3.97 2.06
CA ARG A 145 -0.55 -3.82 3.40
C ARG A 145 -2.00 -4.31 3.47
N VAL A 146 -2.33 -4.99 4.57
CA VAL A 146 -3.67 -5.59 4.79
C VAL A 146 -4.76 -4.53 4.98
N ASP A 147 -4.46 -3.46 5.73
CA ASP A 147 -5.39 -2.36 5.98
C ASP A 147 -5.84 -1.66 4.70
N VAL A 148 -4.93 -1.49 3.74
CA VAL A 148 -5.25 -0.93 2.42
C VAL A 148 -6.11 -1.90 1.60
N VAL A 149 -5.83 -3.21 1.64
CA VAL A 149 -6.65 -4.23 0.96
C VAL A 149 -8.09 -4.20 1.48
N ILE A 150 -8.28 -4.06 2.80
CA ILE A 150 -9.61 -3.97 3.40
C ILE A 150 -10.30 -2.67 2.98
N GLU A 151 -9.61 -1.53 3.05
CA GLU A 151 -10.16 -0.22 2.66
C GLU A 151 -10.60 -0.20 1.19
N VAL A 152 -9.72 -0.63 0.29
CA VAL A 152 -9.99 -0.69 -1.16
C VAL A 152 -11.08 -1.73 -1.44
N GLY A 153 -11.06 -2.87 -0.74
CA GLY A 153 -12.08 -3.91 -0.84
C GLY A 153 -13.49 -3.38 -0.60
N LEU A 154 -13.69 -2.66 0.52
CA LEU A 154 -14.98 -2.05 0.85
C LEU A 154 -15.44 -1.05 -0.21
N ARG A 155 -14.53 -0.20 -0.72
CA ARG A 155 -14.87 0.79 -1.75
C ARG A 155 -15.26 0.14 -3.08
N ILE A 156 -14.52 -0.88 -3.51
CA ILE A 156 -14.81 -1.58 -4.76
C ILE A 156 -16.10 -2.37 -4.65
N GLN A 157 -16.38 -3.00 -3.50
CA GLN A 157 -17.65 -3.69 -3.27
C GLN A 157 -18.85 -2.74 -3.31
N ASP A 158 -18.70 -1.53 -2.75
CA ASP A 158 -19.76 -0.51 -2.81
C ASP A 158 -19.99 0.00 -4.25
N ALA A 159 -18.91 0.16 -5.03
CA ALA A 159 -18.99 0.60 -6.42
C ALA A 159 -19.52 -0.49 -7.37
N PHE A 160 -19.04 -1.73 -7.26
CA PHE A 160 -19.31 -2.86 -8.16
C PHE A 160 -20.20 -3.92 -7.50
N LYS A 161 -21.42 -3.53 -7.11
CA LYS A 161 -22.34 -4.39 -6.33
C LYS A 161 -22.75 -5.70 -7.02
N GLN A 162 -22.66 -5.77 -8.34
CA GLN A 162 -23.05 -6.94 -9.14
C GLN A 162 -21.88 -7.88 -9.45
N GLU A 163 -20.65 -7.49 -9.10
CA GLU A 163 -19.46 -8.29 -9.40
C GLU A 163 -19.13 -9.25 -8.25
N GLN A 164 -18.67 -10.45 -8.62
CA GLN A 164 -18.12 -11.43 -7.68
C GLN A 164 -16.66 -11.10 -7.39
N ILE A 165 -16.40 -10.52 -6.22
CA ILE A 165 -15.09 -10.03 -5.82
C ILE A 165 -14.50 -10.91 -4.69
N ASP A 166 -13.33 -11.50 -4.95
CA ASP A 166 -12.56 -12.24 -3.94
C ASP A 166 -11.61 -11.30 -3.19
N ILE A 167 -11.82 -11.12 -1.88
CA ILE A 167 -10.95 -10.30 -1.01
C ILE A 167 -10.04 -11.22 -0.19
N LEU A 168 -8.74 -11.25 -0.51
CA LEU A 168 -7.79 -12.21 0.03
C LEU A 168 -6.71 -11.55 0.89
N TYR A 169 -6.81 -11.72 2.21
CA TYR A 169 -5.78 -11.34 3.19
C TYR A 169 -5.80 -12.29 4.39
N GLN A 170 -4.68 -12.45 5.10
CA GLN A 170 -4.59 -13.15 6.40
C GLN A 170 -5.38 -14.49 6.50
N GLY A 171 -5.27 -15.36 5.51
CA GLY A 171 -5.91 -16.69 5.54
C GLY A 171 -7.40 -16.71 5.17
N GLN A 172 -7.97 -15.59 4.72
CA GLN A 172 -9.33 -15.56 4.17
C GLN A 172 -9.45 -16.53 2.97
N PRO A 173 -10.47 -17.41 2.97
CA PRO A 173 -10.68 -18.33 1.87
C PRO A 173 -11.17 -17.60 0.63
N GLN A 174 -10.81 -18.12 -0.52
CA GLN A 174 -11.37 -17.69 -1.80
C GLN A 174 -12.80 -18.23 -1.91
N ARG A 175 -13.75 -17.39 -2.34
CA ARG A 175 -15.18 -17.73 -2.43
C ARG A 175 -15.65 -17.92 -3.87
N TYR A 176 -15.05 -17.20 -4.80
CA TYR A 176 -15.41 -17.23 -6.22
C TYR A 176 -14.23 -17.76 -7.06
N ASN A 177 -14.35 -17.66 -8.38
CA ASN A 177 -13.37 -18.21 -9.32
C ASN A 177 -12.13 -17.31 -9.54
N GLY A 178 -11.97 -16.25 -8.74
CA GLY A 178 -10.81 -15.36 -8.82
C GLY A 178 -10.74 -14.51 -10.09
N HIS A 179 -11.87 -14.22 -10.74
CA HIS A 179 -11.90 -13.34 -11.92
C HIS A 179 -11.71 -11.86 -11.58
N PHE A 180 -12.14 -11.46 -10.37
CA PHE A 180 -11.91 -10.14 -9.83
C PHE A 180 -11.42 -10.28 -8.39
N VAL A 181 -10.13 -10.00 -8.16
CA VAL A 181 -9.43 -10.26 -6.90
C VAL A 181 -8.90 -8.97 -6.29
N ILE A 182 -9.05 -8.81 -4.98
CA ILE A 182 -8.43 -7.75 -4.19
C ILE A 182 -7.61 -8.42 -3.10
N ALA A 183 -6.29 -8.23 -3.09
CA ALA A 183 -5.45 -9.08 -2.24
C ALA A 183 -4.14 -8.44 -1.76
N THR A 184 -3.54 -9.04 -0.73
CA THR A 184 -2.14 -8.73 -0.44
C THR A 184 -1.23 -9.30 -1.53
N VAL A 185 -0.09 -8.65 -1.81
CA VAL A 185 0.82 -9.10 -2.89
C VAL A 185 1.23 -10.57 -2.74
N HIS A 186 1.42 -11.04 -1.51
CA HIS A 186 1.76 -12.45 -1.22
C HIS A 186 0.70 -13.45 -1.69
N GLN A 187 -0.58 -13.07 -1.73
CA GLN A 187 -1.64 -13.96 -2.20
C GLN A 187 -1.54 -14.23 -3.70
N LEU A 188 -0.84 -13.38 -4.46
CA LEU A 188 -0.60 -13.61 -5.88
C LEU A 188 0.23 -14.86 -6.16
N TYR A 189 0.97 -15.39 -5.17
CA TYR A 189 1.68 -16.67 -5.33
C TYR A 189 0.76 -17.84 -5.69
N ARG A 190 -0.53 -17.75 -5.38
CA ARG A 190 -1.54 -18.78 -5.70
C ARG A 190 -1.97 -18.77 -7.17
N PHE A 191 -1.81 -17.63 -7.84
CA PHE A 191 -2.25 -17.41 -9.20
C PHE A 191 -1.07 -17.56 -10.17
N LYS A 192 -1.27 -18.29 -11.27
CA LYS A 192 -0.26 -18.54 -12.30
C LYS A 192 -0.84 -18.17 -13.65
N CYS A 193 -0.21 -17.23 -14.35
CA CYS A 193 -0.66 -16.79 -15.68
C CYS A 193 -2.16 -16.50 -15.74
N HIS A 194 -2.70 -15.81 -14.74
CA HIS A 194 -4.15 -15.69 -14.54
C HIS A 194 -4.70 -14.30 -14.88
N PHE A 195 -4.02 -13.24 -14.46
CA PHE A 195 -4.51 -11.88 -14.57
C PHE A 195 -4.10 -11.21 -15.87
N ASP A 196 -5.07 -10.55 -16.50
CA ASP A 196 -4.88 -9.70 -17.68
C ASP A 196 -4.58 -8.25 -17.25
N PHE A 197 -5.15 -7.82 -16.12
CA PHE A 197 -5.00 -6.47 -15.58
C PHE A 197 -4.64 -6.53 -14.09
N VAL A 198 -3.49 -5.97 -13.71
CA VAL A 198 -3.05 -5.91 -12.31
C VAL A 198 -2.79 -4.46 -11.91
N ILE A 199 -3.52 -4.00 -10.90
CA ILE A 199 -3.31 -2.71 -10.26
C ILE A 199 -2.57 -2.95 -8.96
N VAL A 200 -1.44 -2.26 -8.76
CA VAL A 200 -0.64 -2.34 -7.54
C VAL A 200 -0.70 -1.00 -6.82
N ASP A 201 -1.37 -0.93 -5.68
CA ASP A 201 -1.38 0.27 -4.84
C ASP A 201 -0.26 0.22 -3.79
N GLU A 202 0.20 1.40 -3.40
CA GLU A 202 1.30 1.61 -2.47
C GLU A 202 2.57 0.84 -2.85
N VAL A 203 3.02 0.97 -4.10
CA VAL A 203 4.21 0.25 -4.61
C VAL A 203 5.49 0.60 -3.82
N ASP A 204 5.48 1.76 -3.18
CA ASP A 204 6.54 2.29 -2.33
C ASP A 204 6.47 1.82 -0.87
N ALA A 205 5.49 1.01 -0.50
CA ALA A 205 5.36 0.47 0.85
C ALA A 205 6.12 -0.86 1.03
N PHE A 206 6.67 -1.03 2.24
CA PHE A 206 7.17 -2.30 2.72
C PHE A 206 6.04 -3.36 2.77
N PRO A 207 6.31 -4.65 2.44
CA PRO A 207 7.61 -5.23 2.06
C PRO A 207 7.97 -5.16 0.56
N LEU A 208 7.10 -4.64 -0.31
CA LEU A 208 7.29 -4.71 -1.76
C LEU A 208 8.60 -4.06 -2.24
N THR A 209 9.02 -2.98 -1.60
CA THR A 209 10.28 -2.28 -1.94
C THR A 209 11.54 -3.04 -1.53
N MET A 210 11.43 -3.97 -0.57
CA MET A 210 12.56 -4.69 0.02
C MET A 210 12.68 -6.13 -0.48
N ASP A 211 11.58 -6.71 -0.95
CA ASP A 211 11.53 -8.10 -1.42
C ASP A 211 11.25 -8.17 -2.94
N PRO A 212 12.29 -8.41 -3.76
CA PRO A 212 12.13 -8.60 -5.20
C PRO A 212 11.17 -9.72 -5.58
N THR A 213 11.04 -10.76 -4.73
CA THR A 213 10.19 -11.92 -5.04
C THR A 213 8.71 -11.55 -5.12
N LEU A 214 8.30 -10.45 -4.46
CA LEU A 214 6.93 -9.93 -4.54
C LEU A 214 6.66 -9.22 -5.87
N MET A 215 7.64 -8.53 -6.45
CA MET A 215 7.51 -7.97 -7.81
C MET A 215 7.46 -9.08 -8.85
N ASP A 216 8.21 -10.16 -8.63
CA ASP A 216 8.15 -11.35 -9.50
C ASP A 216 6.82 -12.09 -9.34
N ALA A 217 6.22 -12.10 -8.14
CA ALA A 217 4.88 -12.66 -7.91
C ALA A 217 3.83 -11.97 -8.79
N ILE A 218 3.87 -10.64 -8.88
CA ILE A 218 2.98 -9.85 -9.74
C ILE A 218 3.12 -10.26 -11.20
N LYS A 219 4.37 -10.43 -11.67
CA LYS A 219 4.65 -10.88 -13.05
C LYS A 219 4.18 -12.30 -13.31
N HIS A 220 4.50 -13.25 -12.43
CA HIS A 220 4.13 -14.67 -12.59
C HIS A 220 2.62 -14.90 -12.49
N ALA A 221 1.91 -14.08 -11.73
CA ALA A 221 0.45 -14.12 -11.66
C ALA A 221 -0.21 -13.55 -12.92
N SER A 222 0.52 -12.78 -13.73
CA SER A 222 0.01 -12.14 -14.94
C SER A 222 0.15 -13.06 -16.15
N LYS A 223 -0.78 -12.94 -17.11
CA LYS A 223 -0.70 -13.63 -18.41
C LYS A 223 0.45 -13.11 -19.27
N GLN A 224 0.68 -13.72 -20.43
CA GLN A 224 1.67 -13.21 -21.41
C GLN A 224 1.31 -11.83 -21.94
N ARG A 225 0.02 -11.58 -22.19
CA ARG A 225 -0.52 -10.27 -22.57
C ARG A 225 -1.22 -9.66 -21.35
N TYR A 226 -0.60 -8.65 -20.75
CA TYR A 226 -1.04 -8.07 -19.48
C TYR A 226 -0.82 -6.56 -19.41
N CYS A 227 -1.56 -5.89 -18.54
CA CYS A 227 -1.37 -4.48 -18.20
C CYS A 227 -1.14 -4.32 -16.69
N HIS A 228 -0.04 -3.65 -16.29
CA HIS A 228 0.22 -3.28 -14.90
C HIS A 228 0.05 -1.78 -14.67
N ILE A 229 -0.68 -1.42 -13.62
CA ILE A 229 -0.82 -0.03 -13.17
C ILE A 229 -0.22 0.10 -11.76
N PHE A 230 0.92 0.76 -11.67
CA PHE A 230 1.64 0.96 -10.42
C PHE A 230 1.26 2.31 -9.81
N MET A 231 0.50 2.31 -8.71
CA MET A 231 0.03 3.54 -8.05
C MET A 231 0.90 3.88 -6.85
N THR A 232 1.41 5.11 -6.80
CA THR A 232 2.28 5.55 -5.70
C THR A 232 2.33 7.06 -5.58
N ALA A 233 2.52 7.54 -4.35
CA ALA A 233 2.78 8.96 -4.08
C ALA A 233 4.28 9.27 -3.93
N THR A 234 5.15 8.26 -3.84
CA THR A 234 6.60 8.44 -3.79
C THR A 234 7.30 7.36 -4.62
N PRO A 235 7.26 7.47 -5.96
CA PRO A 235 7.74 6.40 -6.84
C PRO A 235 9.22 6.09 -6.59
N PRO A 236 9.59 4.81 -6.36
CA PRO A 236 10.98 4.42 -6.21
C PRO A 236 11.79 4.74 -7.47
N LYS A 237 13.04 5.20 -7.31
CA LYS A 237 13.91 5.53 -8.44
C LYS A 237 14.06 4.36 -9.44
N ALA A 238 14.20 3.14 -8.92
CA ALA A 238 14.33 1.94 -9.74
C ALA A 238 13.07 1.63 -10.58
N LEU A 239 11.88 2.07 -10.12
CA LEU A 239 10.64 1.95 -10.90
C LEU A 239 10.62 3.00 -12.01
N LEU A 240 10.95 4.25 -11.69
CA LEU A 240 10.99 5.33 -12.68
C LEU A 240 12.02 5.09 -13.78
N GLN A 241 13.20 4.57 -13.44
CA GLN A 241 14.26 4.28 -14.42
C GLN A 241 13.89 3.20 -15.43
N LYS A 242 12.96 2.30 -15.07
CA LYS A 242 12.46 1.23 -15.96
C LYS A 242 11.33 1.70 -16.86
N MET A 243 10.79 2.90 -16.63
CA MET A 243 9.60 3.40 -17.29
C MET A 243 9.95 4.60 -18.17
N LYS A 244 9.40 4.63 -19.37
CA LYS A 244 9.51 5.80 -20.23
C LYS A 244 8.68 6.97 -19.66
N PRO A 245 9.06 8.24 -19.87
CA PRO A 245 8.33 9.40 -19.37
C PRO A 245 6.82 9.38 -19.73
N GLU A 246 6.47 8.95 -20.94
CA GLU A 246 5.10 8.82 -21.45
C GLU A 246 4.26 7.72 -20.75
N HIS A 247 4.91 6.85 -19.97
CA HIS A 247 4.25 5.83 -19.16
C HIS A 247 4.01 6.29 -17.72
N ILE A 248 4.34 7.54 -17.38
CA ILE A 248 4.14 8.11 -16.05
C ILE A 248 2.99 9.12 -16.11
N ILE A 249 1.89 8.78 -15.44
CA ILE A 249 0.71 9.64 -15.31
C ILE A 249 0.87 10.42 -13.99
N THR A 250 1.17 11.71 -14.08
CA THR A 250 1.45 12.55 -12.88
C THR A 250 0.25 13.40 -12.47
N LEU A 251 -0.13 13.26 -11.21
CA LEU A 251 -1.31 13.85 -10.56
C LEU A 251 -0.88 14.68 -9.35
N PRO A 252 -0.64 15.99 -9.54
CA PRO A 252 -0.05 16.85 -8.52
C PRO A 252 -1.05 17.44 -7.51
N ALA A 253 -2.36 17.48 -7.82
CA ALA A 253 -3.37 18.07 -6.94
C ALA A 253 -4.17 17.01 -6.17
N ARG A 254 -4.73 17.44 -5.03
CA ARG A 254 -5.78 16.72 -4.31
C ARG A 254 -7.14 16.96 -4.97
N PHE A 255 -8.10 16.07 -4.73
CA PHE A 255 -9.45 16.19 -5.32
C PHE A 255 -10.17 17.49 -4.91
N HIS A 256 -9.85 18.03 -3.73
CA HIS A 256 -10.39 19.30 -3.22
C HIS A 256 -9.57 20.54 -3.63
N ARG A 257 -8.64 20.42 -4.59
CA ARG A 257 -7.91 21.52 -5.24
C ARG A 257 -7.12 22.47 -4.33
N ASN A 258 -6.82 22.08 -3.08
CA ASN A 258 -5.94 22.86 -2.20
C ASN A 258 -4.50 22.35 -2.27
N PRO A 259 -3.48 23.23 -2.12
CA PRO A 259 -2.08 22.83 -2.18
C PRO A 259 -1.69 21.90 -1.03
N LEU A 260 -0.67 21.07 -1.26
CA LEU A 260 -0.08 20.24 -0.23
C LEU A 260 0.61 21.10 0.83
N PRO A 261 0.51 20.75 2.13
CA PRO A 261 1.16 21.49 3.19
C PRO A 261 2.68 21.35 3.10
N VAL A 262 3.38 22.49 3.00
CA VAL A 262 4.84 22.54 2.92
C VAL A 262 5.43 22.46 4.34
N PRO A 263 6.35 21.52 4.63
CA PRO A 263 6.89 21.35 5.97
C PRO A 263 7.77 22.51 6.42
N GLN A 264 7.56 22.96 7.67
CA GLN A 264 8.40 23.95 8.35
C GLN A 264 9.57 23.23 9.04
N PHE A 265 10.80 23.64 8.72
CA PHE A 265 11.99 23.11 9.42
C PHE A 265 12.24 23.92 10.67
N LYS A 266 12.33 23.26 11.82
CA LYS A 266 12.62 23.90 13.09
C LYS A 266 13.72 23.14 13.81
N TYR A 267 14.82 23.83 14.10
CA TYR A 267 15.85 23.27 14.96
C TYR A 267 15.27 22.97 16.34
N PHE A 268 15.42 21.74 16.81
CA PHE A 268 15.00 21.28 18.13
C PHE A 268 15.73 19.99 18.49
N LYS A 269 16.48 20.05 19.61
CA LYS A 269 17.12 18.89 20.21
C LYS A 269 16.19 18.26 21.24
N LEU A 270 15.74 17.05 20.97
CA LEU A 270 14.83 16.31 21.85
C LEU A 270 15.59 15.75 23.04
N LYS A 271 15.06 15.96 24.25
CA LYS A 271 15.57 15.37 25.50
C LYS A 271 14.55 14.34 26.00
N PRO A 272 14.80 13.03 25.84
CA PRO A 272 13.81 11.98 26.04
C PRO A 272 13.21 11.91 27.45
N HIS A 273 13.98 12.37 28.45
CA HIS A 273 13.65 12.29 29.87
C HIS A 273 13.28 13.64 30.49
N THR A 274 13.03 14.66 29.66
CA THR A 274 12.69 16.00 30.16
C THR A 274 11.51 16.56 29.40
N MET A 275 10.55 17.11 30.13
CA MET A 275 9.46 17.88 29.53
C MET A 275 10.01 19.20 28.98
N GLN A 276 9.84 19.43 27.68
CA GLN A 276 10.40 20.60 27.00
C GLN A 276 9.28 21.59 26.69
N CYS A 277 9.35 22.80 27.27
CA CYS A 277 8.31 23.83 27.16
C CYS A 277 7.88 24.11 25.72
N ARG A 278 8.80 24.03 24.76
CA ARG A 278 8.49 24.26 23.34
C ARG A 278 7.49 23.26 22.76
N ILE A 279 7.58 21.98 23.15
CA ILE A 279 6.65 20.93 22.74
C ILE A 279 5.34 21.04 23.53
N SER A 280 5.41 21.25 24.84
CA SER A 280 4.21 21.46 25.67
C SER A 280 3.37 22.66 25.19
N ASN A 281 4.00 23.78 24.87
CA ASN A 281 3.31 24.96 24.35
C ASN A 281 2.70 24.70 22.97
N LEU A 282 3.40 23.94 22.12
CA LEU A 282 2.86 23.54 20.82
C LEU A 282 1.62 22.67 21.01
N PHE A 283 1.66 21.67 21.89
CA PHE A 283 0.52 20.81 22.18
C PHE A 283 -0.66 21.59 22.75
N LYS A 284 -0.44 22.49 23.73
CA LYS A 284 -1.49 23.38 24.24
C LYS A 284 -2.14 24.20 23.12
N GLN A 285 -1.34 24.84 22.27
CA GLN A 285 -1.84 25.62 21.13
C GLN A 285 -2.68 24.78 20.15
N GLN A 286 -2.34 23.50 19.94
CA GLN A 286 -3.12 22.63 19.07
C GLN A 286 -4.43 22.19 19.70
N ILE A 287 -4.39 21.88 21.01
CA ILE A 287 -5.58 21.54 21.80
C ILE A 287 -6.56 22.71 21.81
N ASP A 288 -6.07 23.93 22.05
CA ASP A 288 -6.90 25.15 22.07
C ASP A 288 -7.58 25.40 20.72
N LYS A 289 -6.90 25.06 19.63
CA LYS A 289 -7.44 25.12 18.26
C LYS A 289 -8.36 23.95 17.90
N ARG A 290 -8.52 22.97 18.80
CA ARG A 290 -9.24 21.70 18.55
C ARG A 290 -8.68 20.91 17.37
N HIS A 291 -7.36 20.98 17.17
CA HIS A 291 -6.64 20.19 16.18
C HIS A 291 -6.15 18.87 16.78
N TYR A 292 -6.19 17.83 15.96
CA TYR A 292 -5.55 16.55 16.25
C TYR A 292 -4.09 16.60 15.82
N THR A 293 -3.18 16.04 16.62
CA THR A 293 -1.75 16.06 16.32
C THR A 293 -1.16 14.67 16.28
N LEU A 294 -0.58 14.29 15.13
CA LEU A 294 0.27 13.10 15.02
C LEU A 294 1.73 13.50 15.22
N VAL A 295 2.40 12.85 16.16
CA VAL A 295 3.82 13.06 16.43
C VAL A 295 4.60 11.81 16.06
N PHE A 296 5.40 11.92 15.00
CA PHE A 296 6.17 10.84 14.43
C PHE A 296 7.54 10.72 15.09
N PHE A 297 7.86 9.50 15.53
CA PHE A 297 9.15 9.09 16.07
C PHE A 297 9.74 7.99 15.18
N ASP A 298 11.06 8.01 15.02
CA ASP A 298 11.83 6.98 14.33
C ASP A 298 12.15 5.78 15.23
N ASN A 299 12.13 5.97 16.56
CA ASN A 299 12.45 4.96 17.56
C ASN A 299 11.30 4.76 18.58
N ILE A 300 10.92 3.49 18.82
CA ILE A 300 9.80 3.12 19.71
C ILE A 300 10.12 3.39 21.19
N GLU A 301 11.34 3.14 21.65
CA GLU A 301 11.77 3.35 23.04
C GLU A 301 11.80 4.85 23.36
N LEU A 302 12.29 5.66 22.43
CA LEU A 302 12.26 7.11 22.51
C LEU A 302 10.83 7.64 22.60
N MET A 303 9.93 7.12 21.76
CA MET A 303 8.52 7.47 21.78
C MET A 303 7.87 7.14 23.14
N LYS A 304 8.13 5.94 23.68
CA LYS A 304 7.62 5.50 24.99
C LYS A 304 8.18 6.37 26.14
N SER A 305 9.46 6.72 26.08
CA SER A 305 10.11 7.60 27.06
C SER A 305 9.51 9.01 27.04
N CYS A 306 9.26 9.56 25.84
CA CYS A 306 8.57 10.85 25.75
C CYS A 306 7.13 10.73 26.24
N TYR A 307 6.42 9.66 25.88
CA TYR A 307 5.04 9.46 26.29
C TYR A 307 4.86 9.47 27.82
N SER A 308 5.72 8.77 28.57
CA SER A 308 5.60 8.72 30.04
C SER A 308 5.69 10.11 30.69
N ILE A 309 6.43 11.03 30.08
CA ILE A 309 6.59 12.41 30.57
C ILE A 309 5.39 13.26 30.19
N TYR A 310 5.04 13.30 28.90
CA TYR A 310 3.98 14.18 28.41
C TYR A 310 2.59 13.71 28.85
N LYS A 311 2.40 12.42 29.14
CA LYS A 311 1.11 11.88 29.62
C LYS A 311 0.68 12.47 30.94
N THR A 312 1.63 12.89 31.80
CA THR A 312 1.32 13.56 33.08
C THR A 312 0.63 14.92 32.90
N GLN A 313 0.91 15.60 31.79
CA GLN A 313 0.35 16.91 31.47
C GLN A 313 -0.84 16.85 30.49
N PHE A 314 -0.88 15.84 29.62
CA PHE A 314 -1.87 15.73 28.54
C PHE A 314 -2.67 14.44 28.67
N GLU A 315 -3.85 14.52 29.27
CA GLU A 315 -4.72 13.36 29.54
C GLU A 315 -5.15 12.65 28.24
N HIS A 316 -5.46 13.39 27.18
CA HIS A 316 -5.87 12.86 25.86
C HIS A 316 -4.69 12.51 24.93
N LEU A 317 -3.52 12.19 25.50
CA LEU A 317 -2.36 11.66 24.79
C LEU A 317 -2.37 10.13 24.77
N ALA A 318 -2.09 9.54 23.61
CA ALA A 318 -1.83 8.11 23.43
C ALA A 318 -0.59 7.87 22.54
N TYR A 319 -0.17 6.60 22.43
CA TYR A 319 0.83 6.19 21.44
C TYR A 319 0.41 4.90 20.71
N VAL A 320 0.93 4.70 19.49
CA VAL A 320 0.74 3.48 18.69
C VAL A 320 1.98 3.15 17.85
N TYR A 321 2.28 1.86 17.67
CA TYR A 321 3.36 1.37 16.80
C TYR A 321 2.99 0.04 16.16
N SER A 322 3.87 -0.51 15.31
CA SER A 322 3.59 -1.69 14.47
C SER A 322 3.22 -2.97 15.25
N GLU A 323 3.87 -3.20 16.40
CA GLU A 323 3.70 -4.40 17.24
C GLU A 323 2.76 -4.16 18.44
N ASP A 324 2.04 -3.05 18.45
CA ASP A 324 1.08 -2.75 19.51
C ASP A 324 -0.16 -3.65 19.38
N THR A 325 -0.41 -4.47 20.41
CA THR A 325 -1.54 -5.42 20.43
C THR A 325 -2.89 -4.72 20.38
N LEU A 326 -2.99 -3.51 20.92
CA LEU A 326 -4.21 -2.68 20.93
C LEU A 326 -4.24 -1.65 19.80
N ARG A 327 -3.38 -1.80 18.78
CA ARG A 327 -3.25 -0.86 17.65
C ARG A 327 -4.59 -0.52 17.02
N PHE A 328 -5.41 -1.52 16.69
CA PHE A 328 -6.69 -1.29 16.01
C PHE A 328 -7.65 -0.48 16.86
N GLU A 329 -7.73 -0.78 18.15
CA GLU A 329 -8.60 -0.08 19.10
C GLU A 329 -8.15 1.38 19.28
N LYS A 330 -6.86 1.62 19.53
CA LYS A 330 -6.31 2.98 19.71
C LYS A 330 -6.49 3.85 18.48
N VAL A 331 -6.32 3.28 17.28
CA VAL A 331 -6.54 4.01 16.02
C VAL A 331 -8.03 4.32 15.82
N ASN A 332 -8.94 3.41 16.18
CA ASN A 332 -10.37 3.68 16.14
C ASN A 332 -10.79 4.74 17.18
N ASP A 333 -10.22 4.71 18.36
CA ASP A 333 -10.45 5.70 19.41
C ASP A 333 -9.92 7.09 19.02
N LEU A 334 -8.78 7.14 18.33
CA LEU A 334 -8.31 8.36 17.67
C LEU A 334 -9.32 8.86 16.63
N ARG A 335 -9.85 7.99 15.75
CA ARG A 335 -10.88 8.39 14.76
C ARG A 335 -12.17 8.92 15.42
N ARG A 336 -12.51 8.41 16.60
CA ARG A 336 -13.66 8.86 17.41
C ARG A 336 -13.39 10.13 18.20
N GLY A 337 -12.17 10.68 18.12
CA GLY A 337 -11.79 11.92 18.80
C GLY A 337 -11.41 11.77 20.26
N LYS A 338 -11.23 10.54 20.79
CA LYS A 338 -10.85 10.32 22.19
C LYS A 338 -9.45 10.81 22.53
N TYR A 339 -8.56 10.81 21.54
CA TYR A 339 -7.17 11.27 21.67
C TYR A 339 -6.94 12.48 20.79
N GLN A 340 -6.52 13.60 21.38
CA GLN A 340 -6.16 14.81 20.63
C GLN A 340 -4.71 14.74 20.14
N ILE A 341 -3.84 14.02 20.85
CA ILE A 341 -2.43 13.85 20.49
C ILE A 341 -2.12 12.35 20.43
N MET A 342 -1.51 11.93 19.33
CA MET A 342 -1.08 10.55 19.14
C MET A 342 0.40 10.53 18.78
N PHE A 343 1.19 9.89 19.64
CA PHE A 343 2.57 9.54 19.32
C PHE A 343 2.59 8.27 18.47
N THR A 344 3.33 8.28 17.39
CA THR A 344 3.31 7.18 16.43
C THR A 344 4.67 6.99 15.79
N THR A 345 4.94 5.79 15.31
CA THR A 345 6.01 5.56 14.33
C THR A 345 5.48 5.79 12.91
N THR A 346 6.24 5.36 11.89
CA THR A 346 5.82 5.35 10.47
C THR A 346 4.55 4.54 10.19
N ILE A 347 3.98 3.86 11.19
CA ILE A 347 2.77 3.06 11.01
C ILE A 347 1.55 3.87 10.55
N LEU A 348 1.41 5.12 11.02
CA LEU A 348 0.34 6.04 10.62
C LEU A 348 0.74 7.00 9.49
N GLU A 349 1.90 6.81 8.87
CA GLU A 349 2.24 7.56 7.66
C GLU A 349 1.30 7.16 6.49
N ARG A 350 0.64 5.99 6.61
CA ARG A 350 -0.40 5.48 5.69
C ARG A 350 -1.67 4.99 6.39
N GLY A 351 -2.75 4.75 5.65
CA GLY A 351 -3.99 4.16 6.20
C GLY A 351 -4.82 5.00 7.20
N PHE A 352 -4.46 6.28 7.43
CA PHE A 352 -5.19 7.17 8.35
C PHE A 352 -5.56 8.50 7.68
N THR A 353 -6.79 8.98 7.94
CA THR A 353 -7.32 10.28 7.51
C THR A 353 -8.24 10.84 8.59
N MET A 354 -8.07 12.11 8.95
CA MET A 354 -8.87 12.83 9.95
C MET A 354 -8.92 14.32 9.57
N ALA A 355 -10.01 15.01 9.91
CA ALA A 355 -10.11 16.46 9.77
C ALA A 355 -9.29 17.18 10.85
N HIS A 356 -8.90 18.44 10.60
CA HIS A 356 -8.13 19.26 11.55
C HIS A 356 -6.86 18.57 12.08
N LEU A 357 -6.15 17.89 11.18
CA LEU A 357 -4.98 17.08 11.52
C LEU A 357 -3.69 17.84 11.25
N ASP A 358 -2.84 17.94 12.27
CA ASP A 358 -1.47 18.43 12.18
C ASP A 358 -0.47 17.26 12.33
N ALA A 359 0.69 17.42 11.71
CA ALA A 359 1.77 16.44 11.76
C ALA A 359 3.09 17.06 12.23
N ILE A 360 3.72 16.41 13.18
CA ILE A 360 5.02 16.77 13.71
C ILE A 360 5.94 15.57 13.53
N VAL A 361 7.12 15.79 12.96
CA VAL A 361 8.18 14.77 12.90
C VAL A 361 9.28 15.18 13.86
N LEU A 362 9.54 14.36 14.88
CA LEU A 362 10.68 14.53 15.77
C LEU A 362 11.90 13.82 15.16
N GLN A 363 13.07 14.44 15.32
CA GLN A 363 14.33 13.94 14.75
C GLN A 363 14.21 13.62 13.25
N SER A 364 13.63 14.54 12.48
CA SER A 364 13.32 14.31 11.05
C SER A 364 14.54 13.98 10.18
N GLN A 365 15.76 14.23 10.66
CA GLN A 365 17.00 13.81 10.01
C GLN A 365 17.12 12.28 9.85
N ASN A 366 16.43 11.49 10.69
CA ASN A 366 16.48 10.03 10.70
C ASN A 366 15.46 9.38 9.75
N PHE A 367 14.57 10.19 9.15
CA PHE A 367 13.53 9.69 8.26
C PHE A 367 13.97 9.69 6.78
N GLU A 368 13.42 8.75 6.02
CA GLU A 368 13.56 8.73 4.56
C GLU A 368 12.73 9.81 3.88
N THR A 369 13.16 10.24 2.68
CA THR A 369 12.44 11.25 1.88
C THR A 369 10.97 10.83 1.64
N SER A 370 10.74 9.56 1.30
CA SER A 370 9.40 9.03 1.04
C SER A 370 8.49 9.13 2.27
N ALA A 371 8.99 8.71 3.43
CA ALA A 371 8.25 8.80 4.69
C ALA A 371 7.88 10.26 5.02
N LEU A 372 8.82 11.20 4.88
CA LEU A 372 8.55 12.63 5.13
C LEU A 372 7.47 13.19 4.20
N VAL A 373 7.49 12.84 2.91
CA VAL A 373 6.44 13.26 1.94
C VAL A 373 5.09 12.64 2.29
N GLN A 374 5.05 11.37 2.68
CA GLN A 374 3.82 10.67 3.08
C GLN A 374 3.21 11.27 4.35
N ILE A 375 4.04 11.56 5.36
CA ILE A 375 3.64 12.20 6.61
C ILE A 375 3.06 13.60 6.34
N ALA A 376 3.78 14.44 5.59
CA ALA A 376 3.27 15.77 5.21
C ALA A 376 1.93 15.64 4.44
N GLY A 377 1.84 14.62 3.58
CA GLY A 377 0.65 14.27 2.83
C GLY A 377 -0.58 13.80 3.63
N ARG A 378 -0.45 13.58 4.95
CA ARG A 378 -1.60 13.25 5.82
C ARG A 378 -2.40 14.48 6.23
N VAL A 379 -1.74 15.63 6.31
CA VAL A 379 -2.32 16.89 6.78
C VAL A 379 -3.16 17.53 5.68
N GLY A 380 -4.32 18.06 6.04
CA GLY A 380 -5.19 18.81 5.14
C GLY A 380 -5.97 17.97 4.12
N ARG A 381 -6.27 16.70 4.41
CA ARG A 381 -6.90 15.76 3.46
C ARG A 381 -8.41 15.90 3.30
N LYS A 382 -9.10 16.42 4.31
CA LYS A 382 -10.56 16.56 4.32
C LYS A 382 -10.92 17.93 3.74
N CYS A 383 -11.96 17.99 2.89
CA CYS A 383 -12.41 19.25 2.29
C CYS A 383 -12.78 20.31 3.33
N GLU A 384 -13.37 19.88 4.44
CA GLU A 384 -13.77 20.75 5.56
C GLU A 384 -12.58 21.37 6.32
N ALA A 385 -11.40 20.76 6.20
CA ALA A 385 -10.17 21.19 6.87
C ALA A 385 -8.96 20.94 5.96
N PRO A 386 -8.80 21.73 4.88
CA PRO A 386 -7.73 21.54 3.90
C PRO A 386 -6.38 22.07 4.40
N ASN A 387 -6.40 22.86 5.46
CA ASN A 387 -5.23 23.44 6.09
C ASN A 387 -4.78 22.60 7.28
N GLY A 388 -3.48 22.67 7.57
CA GLY A 388 -2.92 22.14 8.79
C GLY A 388 -1.40 22.31 8.80
N ARG A 389 -0.80 22.06 9.96
CA ARG A 389 0.62 22.32 10.18
C ARG A 389 1.43 21.05 10.00
N VAL A 390 2.52 21.17 9.23
CA VAL A 390 3.58 20.16 9.16
C VAL A 390 4.87 20.75 9.69
N ILE A 391 5.41 20.20 10.78
CA ILE A 391 6.68 20.62 11.37
C ILE A 391 7.68 19.48 11.36
N PHE A 392 8.85 19.72 10.81
CA PHE A 392 10.01 18.83 10.94
C PHE A 392 10.96 19.41 11.98
N PHE A 393 10.96 18.81 13.16
CA PHE A 393 11.92 19.10 14.22
C PHE A 393 13.20 18.31 13.97
N HIS A 394 14.33 19.01 13.96
CA HIS A 394 15.62 18.42 13.60
C HIS A 394 16.79 18.95 14.42
N GLU A 395 17.88 18.19 14.45
CA GLU A 395 19.17 18.62 14.99
C GLU A 395 20.15 19.05 13.88
N GLY A 396 19.78 18.83 12.62
CA GLY A 396 20.52 19.26 11.44
C GLY A 396 19.69 19.02 10.18
N ILE A 397 19.81 19.90 9.18
CA ILE A 397 19.06 19.76 7.94
C ILE A 397 19.78 18.75 7.04
N THR A 398 19.07 17.70 6.61
CA THR A 398 19.62 16.68 5.70
C THR A 398 19.15 16.87 4.26
N LEU A 399 19.87 16.29 3.30
CA LEU A 399 19.45 16.24 1.90
C LEU A 399 18.08 15.56 1.73
N LYS A 400 17.77 14.54 2.54
CA LYS A 400 16.48 13.83 2.52
C LYS A 400 15.32 14.78 2.84
N MET A 401 15.50 15.63 3.86
CA MET A 401 14.49 16.64 4.23
C MET A 401 14.32 17.70 3.14
N ILE A 402 15.44 18.25 2.63
CA ILE A 402 15.41 19.25 1.56
C ILE A 402 14.68 18.69 0.33
N LYS A 403 14.99 17.44 -0.04
CA LYS A 403 14.33 16.76 -1.15
C LYS A 403 12.83 16.60 -0.93
N ALA A 404 12.40 16.15 0.25
CA ALA A 404 10.97 16.01 0.57
C ALA A 404 10.21 17.34 0.41
N ARG A 405 10.78 18.44 0.93
CA ARG A 405 10.20 19.78 0.76
C ARG A 405 10.16 20.21 -0.71
N ARG A 406 11.24 19.96 -1.46
CA ARG A 406 11.30 20.28 -2.90
C ARG A 406 10.27 19.50 -3.70
N ASP A 407 10.10 18.21 -3.43
CA ASP A 407 9.14 17.33 -4.12
C ASP A 407 7.69 17.83 -3.89
N ILE A 408 7.34 18.20 -2.65
CA ILE A 408 6.03 18.79 -2.30
C ILE A 408 5.83 20.12 -3.04
N MET A 409 6.81 21.03 -2.99
CA MET A 409 6.72 22.32 -3.67
C MET A 409 6.64 22.18 -5.19
N HIS A 410 7.32 21.19 -5.76
CA HIS A 410 7.25 20.89 -7.19
C HIS A 410 5.85 20.44 -7.60
N MET A 411 5.22 19.57 -6.81
CA MET A 411 3.83 19.16 -7.04
C MET A 411 2.87 20.33 -6.94
N ASN A 412 2.97 21.18 -5.92
CA ASN A 412 2.12 22.37 -5.82
C ASN A 412 2.26 23.28 -7.05
N ARG A 413 3.49 23.50 -7.54
CA ARG A 413 3.73 24.29 -8.77
C ARG A 413 3.12 23.64 -10.01
N LEU A 414 3.31 22.33 -10.18
CA LEU A 414 2.75 21.59 -11.32
C LEU A 414 1.22 21.62 -11.31
N ALA A 415 0.61 21.53 -10.13
CA ALA A 415 -0.83 21.63 -9.97
C ALA A 415 -1.37 23.02 -10.36
N MET A 416 -0.70 24.09 -9.94
CA MET A 416 -1.05 25.46 -10.33
C MET A 416 -0.91 25.67 -11.84
N GLN A 417 0.19 25.21 -12.45
CA GLN A 417 0.41 25.31 -13.90
C GLN A 417 -0.66 24.60 -14.73
N LYS A 418 -1.24 23.52 -14.19
CA LYS A 418 -2.32 22.76 -14.83
C LYS A 418 -3.72 23.27 -14.47
N GLY A 419 -3.87 24.28 -13.62
CA GLY A 419 -5.17 24.78 -13.17
C GLY A 419 -5.92 23.85 -12.20
N TRP A 420 -5.24 22.84 -11.64
CA TRP A 420 -5.83 21.82 -10.78
C TRP A 420 -5.80 22.17 -9.29
N VAL A 421 -5.21 23.31 -8.93
CA VAL A 421 -5.26 23.90 -7.58
C VAL A 421 -5.83 25.31 -7.70
N ASP A 422 -6.72 25.66 -6.78
CA ASP A 422 -7.27 27.01 -6.67
C ASP A 422 -6.22 27.91 -6.01
N ALA A 423 -5.96 29.08 -6.63
CA ALA A 423 -4.87 29.99 -6.26
C ALA A 423 -5.10 30.71 -4.93
#